data_AF-A0A8J8JCV3-F1
#
_entry.id   AF-A0A8J8JCV3-F1
#
_cell.length_a   1.000
_cell.length_b   1.000
_cell.length_c   1.000
_cell.angle_alpha   90.00
_cell.angle_beta   90.00
_cell.angle_gamma   90.00
#
_symmetry.space_group_name_H-M   'P 1'
#
loop_
_entity.id
_entity.type
_entity.pdbx_description
1 polymer ?
#
loop_
_entity_poly.entity_id
_entity_poly.type
_entity_poly.pdbx_seq_one_letter_code
_entity_poly.pdbx_strand_id
1 'polypeptide(L)'
;MDIFSKLIAKKFKNIAGDRYEEITKRYREFLLLPEEFVLPEINSILIPIDRFAHGIPSELYETLEAYAGASVTLVYVSESMAFRMIEQTLGKLEAEKLKIAERALGEKMLTEIASSLNDIGLRVSKRHIFGSKSDVVIKLAEEFDLLVISRGYGSEITKMSPLSPVVLKIVQHVVKPTIIY
;
A
#
# COMPACT_ATOMS: atom_id res chain seq x y z
N MET A 1 10.13 -27.58 -11.50
CA MET A 1 10.74 -26.91 -12.69
C MET A 1 11.06 -27.85 -13.84
N ASP A 2 11.54 -29.06 -13.59
CA ASP A 2 12.01 -29.99 -14.64
C ASP A 2 10.94 -30.40 -15.68
N ILE A 3 9.65 -30.41 -15.29
CA ILE A 3 8.54 -30.78 -16.20
C ILE A 3 8.20 -29.63 -17.16
N PHE A 4 8.16 -28.39 -16.67
CA PHE A 4 7.83 -27.21 -17.48
C PHE A 4 8.95 -26.87 -18.46
N SER A 5 10.22 -26.96 -18.02
CA SER A 5 11.38 -26.81 -18.90
C SER A 5 11.41 -27.90 -19.97
N LYS A 6 11.12 -29.16 -19.62
CA LYS A 6 10.99 -30.26 -20.58
C LYS A 6 9.85 -30.06 -21.58
N LEU A 7 8.72 -29.50 -21.14
CA LEU A 7 7.58 -29.20 -22.02
C LEU A 7 7.89 -28.08 -23.02
N ILE A 8 8.54 -27.00 -22.58
CA ILE A 8 8.97 -25.90 -23.45
C ILE A 8 10.04 -26.41 -24.42
N ALA A 9 11.07 -27.10 -23.94
CA ALA A 9 12.12 -27.66 -24.78
C ALA A 9 11.56 -28.65 -25.81
N LYS A 10 10.58 -29.49 -25.45
CA LYS A 10 9.94 -30.43 -26.38
C LYS A 10 9.09 -29.72 -27.44
N LYS A 11 8.34 -28.69 -27.07
CA LYS A 11 7.43 -27.97 -27.98
C LYS A 11 8.18 -27.08 -28.97
N PHE A 12 9.31 -26.49 -28.55
CA PHE A 12 10.09 -25.54 -29.35
C PHE A 12 11.41 -26.11 -29.89
N LYS A 13 11.65 -27.42 -29.71
CA LYS A 13 12.86 -28.13 -30.16
C LYS A 13 13.23 -27.84 -31.62
N ASN A 14 12.22 -27.79 -32.49
CA ASN A 14 12.40 -27.60 -33.94
C ASN A 14 12.37 -26.13 -34.38
N ILE A 15 12.15 -25.19 -33.46
CA ILE A 15 12.01 -23.75 -33.75
C ILE A 15 13.27 -22.99 -33.34
N ALA A 16 13.86 -23.35 -32.19
CA ALA A 16 14.99 -22.62 -31.62
C ALA A 16 16.27 -23.47 -31.46
N GLY A 17 16.19 -24.80 -31.59
CA GLY A 17 17.35 -25.69 -31.38
C GLY A 17 18.05 -25.39 -30.06
N ASP A 18 19.38 -25.29 -30.10
CA ASP A 18 20.22 -25.03 -28.92
C ASP A 18 20.25 -23.55 -28.50
N ARG A 19 19.57 -22.63 -29.22
CA ARG A 19 19.60 -21.19 -28.90
C ARG A 19 19.07 -20.88 -27.51
N TYR A 20 18.06 -21.60 -27.02
CA TYR A 20 17.56 -21.38 -25.66
C TYR A 20 18.59 -21.79 -24.62
N GLU A 21 19.26 -22.94 -24.78
CA GLU A 21 20.34 -23.33 -23.88
C GLU A 21 21.51 -22.34 -23.95
N GLU A 22 21.83 -21.84 -25.15
CA GLU A 22 22.88 -20.85 -25.34
C GLU A 22 22.54 -19.50 -24.70
N ILE A 23 21.29 -19.03 -24.82
CA ILE A 23 20.77 -17.83 -24.15
C ILE A 23 20.77 -18.03 -22.64
N THR A 24 20.20 -19.12 -22.13
CA THR A 24 20.19 -19.40 -20.68
C THR A 24 21.59 -19.51 -20.11
N LYS A 25 22.56 -20.04 -20.87
CA LYS A 25 23.96 -20.15 -20.45
C LYS A 25 24.69 -18.81 -20.51
N ARG A 26 24.49 -18.01 -21.57
CA ARG A 26 25.11 -16.68 -21.74
C ARG A 26 24.53 -15.63 -20.79
N TYR A 27 23.24 -15.71 -20.50
CA TYR A 27 22.53 -14.73 -19.68
C TYR A 27 22.19 -15.27 -18.29
N ARG A 28 22.83 -16.35 -17.85
CA ARG A 28 22.57 -16.98 -16.55
C ARG A 28 22.68 -16.01 -15.38
N GLU A 29 23.59 -15.05 -15.50
CA GLU A 29 23.83 -13.97 -14.53
C GLU A 29 22.75 -12.87 -14.52
N PHE A 30 21.90 -12.81 -15.55
CA PHE A 30 20.75 -11.90 -15.64
C PHE A 30 19.41 -12.62 -15.41
N LEU A 31 19.43 -13.95 -15.37
CA LEU A 31 18.26 -14.76 -15.07
C LEU A 31 18.20 -14.99 -13.56
N LEU A 32 17.10 -14.54 -12.94
CA LEU A 32 16.84 -14.77 -11.53
C LEU A 32 16.98 -16.26 -11.20
N LEU A 33 17.78 -16.56 -10.19
CA LEU A 33 17.93 -17.91 -9.66
C LEU A 33 16.58 -18.40 -9.08
N PRO A 34 16.32 -19.72 -9.05
CA PRO A 34 15.15 -20.29 -8.39
C PRO A 34 14.88 -19.76 -6.98
N GLU A 35 15.93 -19.47 -6.21
CA GLU A 35 15.82 -18.90 -4.87
C GLU A 35 15.43 -17.40 -4.88
N GLU A 36 15.70 -16.70 -5.98
CA GLU A 36 15.32 -15.30 -6.23
C GLU A 36 13.90 -15.19 -6.86
N PHE A 37 13.28 -16.32 -7.18
CA PHE A 37 11.92 -16.44 -7.71
C PHE A 37 10.83 -16.49 -6.63
N VAL A 38 11.15 -16.15 -5.38
CA VAL A 38 10.15 -16.02 -4.33
C VAL A 38 9.54 -14.63 -4.41
N LEU A 39 8.54 -14.47 -5.29
CA LEU A 39 7.65 -13.32 -5.21
C LEU A 39 7.03 -13.32 -3.80
N PRO A 40 7.15 -12.24 -3.02
CA PRO A 40 6.55 -12.20 -1.70
C PRO A 40 5.04 -12.39 -1.83
N GLU A 41 4.52 -13.44 -1.20
CA GLU A 41 3.08 -13.68 -1.14
C GLU A 41 2.43 -12.61 -0.25
N ILE A 42 1.71 -11.68 -0.87
CA ILE A 42 0.99 -10.62 -0.17
C ILE A 42 -0.39 -11.14 0.23
N ASN A 43 -0.57 -11.44 1.53
CA ASN A 43 -1.85 -11.88 2.08
C ASN A 43 -2.57 -10.77 2.86
N SER A 44 -1.83 -9.75 3.26
CA SER A 44 -2.30 -8.65 4.09
C SER A 44 -1.72 -7.30 3.64
N ILE A 45 -2.60 -6.33 3.44
CA ILE A 45 -2.28 -4.99 2.93
C ILE A 45 -2.78 -3.95 3.92
N LEU A 46 -1.90 -3.04 4.33
CA LEU A 46 -2.26 -1.84 5.10
C LEU A 46 -2.39 -0.65 4.15
N ILE A 47 -3.54 0.02 4.21
CA ILE A 47 -3.77 1.27 3.46
C ILE A 47 -4.15 2.37 4.47
N PRO A 48 -3.20 3.19 4.91
CA PRO A 48 -3.51 4.34 5.74
C PRO A 48 -3.99 5.51 4.88
N ILE A 49 -5.07 6.13 5.31
CA ILE A 49 -5.65 7.32 4.69
C ILE A 49 -5.85 8.42 5.74
N ASP A 50 -5.89 9.66 5.30
CA ASP A 50 -6.26 10.82 6.09
C ASP A 50 -6.88 11.88 5.17
N ARG A 51 -7.20 13.05 5.71
CA ARG A 51 -7.75 14.18 4.92
C ARG A 51 -6.87 14.66 3.75
N PHE A 52 -5.58 14.33 3.74
CA PHE A 52 -4.64 14.72 2.69
C PHE A 52 -4.36 13.58 1.70
N ALA A 53 -4.85 12.37 2.00
CA ALA A 53 -4.76 11.26 1.08
C ALA A 53 -5.58 11.57 -0.19
N HIS A 54 -4.89 11.58 -1.33
CA HIS A 54 -5.55 11.65 -2.62
C HIS A 54 -6.27 10.32 -2.90
N GLY A 55 -7.25 10.36 -3.80
CA GLY A 55 -7.91 9.15 -4.29
C GLY A 55 -6.89 8.17 -4.86
N ILE A 56 -7.11 6.87 -4.64
CA ILE A 56 -6.30 5.82 -5.22
C ILE A 56 -6.46 5.88 -6.76
N PRO A 57 -5.38 5.99 -7.55
CA PRO A 57 -5.46 6.03 -9.00
C PRO A 57 -5.87 4.67 -9.58
N SER A 58 -6.49 4.67 -10.76
CA SER A 58 -6.95 3.46 -11.47
C SER A 58 -5.86 2.40 -11.64
N GLU A 59 -4.66 2.85 -11.98
CA GLU A 59 -3.48 2.04 -12.23
C GLU A 59 -3.04 1.27 -10.97
N LEU A 60 -3.29 1.86 -9.79
CA LEU A 60 -3.03 1.17 -8.53
C LEU A 60 -4.11 0.12 -8.24
N TYR A 61 -5.38 0.35 -8.60
CA TYR A 61 -6.40 -0.70 -8.50
C TYR A 61 -6.06 -1.91 -9.38
N GLU A 62 -5.64 -1.69 -10.64
CA GLU A 62 -5.17 -2.76 -11.54
C GLU A 62 -3.98 -3.53 -10.94
N THR A 63 -3.05 -2.82 -10.29
CA THR A 63 -1.93 -3.45 -9.60
C THR A 63 -2.38 -4.28 -8.40
N LEU A 64 -3.36 -3.78 -7.63
CA LEU A 64 -3.87 -4.46 -6.44
C LEU A 64 -4.75 -5.67 -6.75
N GLU A 65 -5.37 -5.71 -7.94
CA GLU A 65 -6.15 -6.86 -8.42
C GLU A 65 -5.29 -8.15 -8.51
N ALA A 66 -3.99 -8.01 -8.75
CA ALA A 66 -3.05 -9.13 -8.72
C ALA A 66 -2.98 -9.84 -7.36
N TYR A 67 -3.46 -9.19 -6.28
CA TYR A 67 -3.53 -9.73 -4.93
C TYR A 67 -4.97 -10.12 -4.51
N ALA A 68 -5.84 -10.46 -5.47
CA ALA A 68 -7.21 -10.88 -5.20
C ALA A 68 -7.29 -11.93 -4.05
N GLY A 69 -8.22 -11.72 -3.11
CA GLY A 69 -8.36 -12.54 -1.91
C GLY A 69 -7.49 -12.10 -0.71
N ALA A 70 -6.50 -11.25 -0.91
CA ALA A 70 -5.76 -10.63 0.19
C ALA A 70 -6.68 -9.80 1.09
N SER A 71 -6.33 -9.75 2.37
CA SER A 71 -7.01 -8.89 3.34
C SER A 71 -6.45 -7.48 3.28
N VAL A 72 -7.33 -6.48 3.25
CA VAL A 72 -6.96 -5.07 3.30
C VAL A 72 -7.46 -4.49 4.61
N THR A 73 -6.58 -3.82 5.35
CA THR A 73 -6.99 -2.95 6.45
C THR A 73 -6.84 -1.50 6.00
N LEU A 74 -7.98 -0.87 5.76
CA LEU A 74 -8.07 0.54 5.42
C LEU A 74 -8.24 1.35 6.72
N VAL A 75 -7.26 2.20 7.03
CA VAL A 75 -7.20 2.91 8.31
C VAL A 75 -7.22 4.42 8.09
N TYR A 76 -8.27 5.09 8.56
CA TYR A 76 -8.26 6.54 8.66
C TYR A 76 -7.55 6.95 9.96
N VAL A 77 -6.51 7.77 9.87
CA VAL A 77 -5.77 8.24 11.06
C VAL A 77 -5.96 9.75 11.26
N SER A 78 -6.62 10.10 12.37
CA SER A 78 -6.83 11.49 12.77
C SER A 78 -5.72 11.96 13.72
N GLU A 79 -5.15 13.14 13.45
CA GLU A 79 -4.08 13.72 14.25
C GLU A 79 -4.59 14.18 15.62
N SER A 80 -4.16 13.50 16.67
CA SER A 80 -4.52 13.78 18.06
C SER A 80 -4.07 15.17 18.53
N MET A 81 -2.90 15.64 18.07
CA MET A 81 -2.32 16.92 18.50
C MET A 81 -3.16 18.11 18.06
N ALA A 82 -3.75 18.05 16.86
CA ALA A 82 -4.62 19.09 16.34
C ALA A 82 -5.84 19.30 17.24
N PHE A 83 -6.48 18.22 17.73
CA PHE A 83 -7.60 18.33 18.66
C PHE A 83 -7.19 18.95 19.99
N ARG A 84 -6.03 18.56 20.54
CA ARG A 84 -5.52 19.14 21.79
C ARG A 84 -5.27 20.64 21.67
N MET A 85 -4.70 21.09 20.55
CA MET A 85 -4.46 22.52 20.30
C MET A 85 -5.76 23.32 20.22
N ILE A 86 -6.76 22.79 19.52
CA ILE A 86 -8.08 23.43 19.42
C ILE A 86 -8.79 23.44 20.77
N GLU A 87 -8.73 22.35 21.55
CA GLU A 87 -9.30 22.30 22.89
C GLU A 87 -8.66 23.36 23.81
N GLN A 88 -7.35 23.53 23.73
CA GLN A 88 -6.61 24.54 24.52
C GLN A 88 -6.92 25.98 24.09
N THR A 89 -7.18 26.21 22.80
CA THR A 89 -7.35 27.56 22.23
C THR A 89 -8.80 28.03 22.22
N LEU A 90 -9.73 27.14 21.87
CA LEU A 90 -11.15 27.44 21.63
C LEU A 90 -12.09 26.69 22.59
N GLY A 91 -11.56 25.82 23.44
CA GLY A 91 -12.32 25.04 24.41
C GLY A 91 -12.86 23.72 23.88
N LYS A 92 -13.40 22.91 24.81
CA LYS A 92 -13.87 21.54 24.56
C LYS A 92 -14.95 21.43 23.50
N LEU A 93 -15.88 22.38 23.46
CA LEU A 93 -17.03 22.31 22.57
C LEU A 93 -16.62 22.41 21.09
N GLU A 94 -15.68 23.31 20.76
CA GLU A 94 -15.16 23.42 19.40
C GLU A 94 -14.27 22.24 19.01
N ALA A 95 -13.47 21.72 19.96
CA ALA A 95 -12.69 20.50 19.72
C ALA A 95 -13.58 19.28 19.42
N GLU A 96 -14.70 19.14 20.12
CA GLU A 96 -15.63 18.03 19.87
C GLU A 96 -16.36 18.18 18.53
N LYS A 97 -16.74 19.39 18.12
CA LYS A 97 -17.27 19.65 16.78
C LYS A 97 -16.29 19.22 15.69
N LEU A 98 -15.01 19.60 15.83
CA LEU A 98 -13.97 19.18 14.89
C LEU A 98 -13.84 17.66 14.84
N LYS A 99 -13.93 16.99 16.00
CA LYS A 99 -13.81 15.53 16.09
C LYS A 99 -14.97 14.81 15.43
N ILE A 100 -16.19 15.32 15.57
CA ILE A 100 -17.37 14.80 14.88
C ILE A 100 -17.23 15.01 13.36
N ALA A 101 -16.81 16.20 12.92
CA ALA A 101 -16.60 16.49 11.51
C ALA A 101 -15.51 15.59 10.89
N GLU A 102 -14.40 15.39 11.60
CA GLU A 102 -13.31 14.52 11.14
C GLU A 102 -13.73 13.05 11.05
N ARG A 103 -14.54 12.56 12.00
CA ARG A 103 -15.12 11.21 11.96
C ARG A 103 -16.04 11.02 10.77
N ALA A 104 -16.89 12.01 10.48
CA ALA A 104 -17.78 11.94 9.33
C ALA A 104 -17.00 11.92 8.01
N LEU A 105 -15.97 12.76 7.89
CA LEU A 105 -15.06 12.76 6.73
C LEU A 105 -14.36 11.40 6.57
N GLY A 106 -13.80 10.88 7.67
CA GLY A 106 -13.10 9.60 7.66
C GLY A 106 -14.01 8.45 7.25
N GLU A 107 -15.21 8.34 7.82
CA GLU A 107 -16.16 7.27 7.48
C GLU A 107 -16.60 7.32 6.01
N LYS A 108 -16.79 8.53 5.47
CA LYS A 108 -17.10 8.73 4.06
C LYS A 108 -15.97 8.20 3.16
N MET A 109 -14.74 8.67 3.39
CA MET A 109 -13.58 8.23 2.60
C MET A 109 -13.33 6.73 2.73
N LEU A 110 -13.44 6.19 3.94
CA LEU A 110 -13.27 4.76 4.19
C LEU A 110 -14.30 3.93 3.42
N THR A 111 -15.56 4.38 3.37
CA THR A 111 -16.63 3.66 2.68
C THR A 111 -16.47 3.71 1.16
N GLU A 112 -16.14 4.88 0.62
CA GLU A 112 -15.90 5.06 -0.82
C GLU A 112 -14.75 4.17 -1.31
N ILE A 113 -13.59 4.23 -0.64
CA ILE A 113 -12.42 3.44 -1.03
C ILE A 113 -12.63 1.95 -0.78
N ALA A 114 -13.28 1.57 0.33
CA ALA A 114 -13.56 0.17 0.61
C ALA A 114 -14.47 -0.45 -0.45
N SER A 115 -15.44 0.28 -1.00
CA SER A 115 -16.26 -0.22 -2.11
C SER A 115 -15.39 -0.60 -3.30
N SER A 116 -14.57 0.33 -3.79
CA SER A 116 -13.70 0.10 -4.95
C SER A 116 -12.70 -1.04 -4.76
N LEU A 117 -12.16 -1.19 -3.54
CA LEU A 117 -11.25 -2.29 -3.21
C LEU A 117 -11.98 -3.65 -3.13
N ASN A 118 -13.21 -3.68 -2.62
CA ASN A 118 -14.01 -4.92 -2.63
C ASN A 118 -14.41 -5.33 -4.06
N ASP A 119 -14.68 -4.35 -4.94
CA ASP A 119 -15.06 -4.59 -6.33
C ASP A 119 -13.96 -5.32 -7.13
N ILE A 120 -12.68 -5.11 -6.77
CA ILE A 120 -11.53 -5.83 -7.33
C ILE A 120 -11.16 -7.12 -6.57
N GLY A 121 -12.04 -7.61 -5.69
CA GLY A 121 -11.90 -8.91 -5.03
C GLY A 121 -11.02 -8.93 -3.77
N LEU A 122 -10.72 -7.77 -3.17
CA LEU A 122 -10.00 -7.69 -1.89
C LEU A 122 -10.96 -7.74 -0.70
N ARG A 123 -10.52 -8.31 0.43
CA ARG A 123 -11.33 -8.38 1.66
C ARG A 123 -11.03 -7.19 2.56
N VAL A 124 -11.86 -6.15 2.49
CA VAL A 124 -11.57 -4.88 3.18
C VAL A 124 -12.17 -4.83 4.59
N SER A 125 -11.35 -4.46 5.57
CA SER A 125 -11.78 -4.02 6.90
C SER A 125 -11.46 -2.54 7.09
N LYS A 126 -12.38 -1.81 7.71
CA LYS A 126 -12.25 -0.36 7.98
C LYS A 126 -11.89 -0.13 9.45
N ARG A 127 -10.98 0.81 9.72
CA ARG A 127 -10.68 1.28 11.09
C ARG A 127 -10.51 2.79 11.10
N HIS A 128 -10.93 3.42 12.20
CA HIS A 128 -10.63 4.83 12.48
C HIS A 128 -9.81 4.91 13.77
N ILE A 129 -8.62 5.50 13.69
CA ILE A 129 -7.67 5.64 14.80
C ILE A 129 -7.37 7.12 15.04
N PHE A 130 -7.25 7.50 16.31
CA PHE A 130 -6.73 8.79 16.74
C PHE A 130 -5.30 8.61 17.27
N GLY A 131 -4.36 9.39 16.77
CA GLY A 131 -2.97 9.31 17.22
C GLY A 131 -2.00 10.10 16.35
N SER A 132 -0.71 9.89 16.57
CA SER A 132 0.35 10.37 15.69
C SER A 132 0.32 9.56 14.39
N LYS A 133 0.08 10.22 13.27
CA LYS A 133 -0.09 9.56 11.96
C LYS A 133 1.06 8.63 11.61
N SER A 134 2.30 9.12 11.70
CA SER A 134 3.47 8.30 11.36
C SER A 134 3.61 7.12 12.31
N ASP A 135 3.45 7.33 13.61
CA ASP A 135 3.78 6.31 14.60
C ASP A 135 2.73 5.19 14.61
N VAL A 136 1.46 5.55 14.38
CA VAL A 136 0.37 4.59 14.16
C VAL A 136 0.66 3.73 12.92
N VAL A 137 1.02 4.34 11.79
CA VAL A 137 1.26 3.60 10.56
C VAL A 137 2.49 2.70 10.65
N ILE A 138 3.61 3.23 11.18
CA ILE A 138 4.86 2.46 11.34
C ILE A 138 4.60 1.21 12.18
N LYS A 139 3.90 1.37 13.32
CA LYS A 139 3.58 0.25 14.20
C LYS A 139 2.63 -0.75 13.56
N LEU A 140 1.57 -0.29 12.90
CA LEU A 140 0.62 -1.19 12.25
C LEU A 140 1.28 -1.97 11.11
N ALA A 141 2.14 -1.33 10.31
CA ALA A 141 2.76 -1.94 9.15
C ALA A 141 3.59 -3.20 9.48
N GLU A 142 4.08 -3.36 10.72
CA GLU A 142 4.78 -4.56 11.17
C GLU A 142 3.96 -5.85 10.97
N GLU A 143 2.63 -5.75 11.12
CA GLU A 143 1.66 -6.86 11.05
C GLU A 143 1.20 -7.19 9.63
N PHE A 144 1.63 -6.42 8.62
CA PHE A 144 1.18 -6.57 7.23
C PHE A 144 2.32 -6.97 6.29
N ASP A 145 1.96 -7.47 5.11
CA ASP A 145 2.91 -7.86 4.07
C ASP A 145 3.24 -6.70 3.13
N LEU A 146 2.29 -5.79 2.93
CA LEU A 146 2.40 -4.65 2.02
C LEU A 146 1.81 -3.37 2.65
N LEU A 147 2.52 -2.26 2.52
CA LEU A 147 2.01 -0.92 2.80
C LEU A 147 1.67 -0.21 1.48
N VAL A 148 0.50 0.41 1.39
CA VAL A 148 0.10 1.24 0.24
C VAL A 148 -0.31 2.61 0.75
N ILE A 149 0.45 3.64 0.42
CA ILE A 149 0.31 4.96 1.04
C ILE A 149 0.31 6.10 0.02
N SER A 150 -0.64 7.03 0.18
CA SER A 150 -0.69 8.25 -0.64
C SER A 150 0.56 9.09 -0.40
N ARG A 151 1.15 9.63 -1.46
CA ARG A 151 2.25 10.60 -1.41
C ARG A 151 1.91 11.86 -0.59
N GLY A 152 0.62 12.20 -0.48
CA GLY A 152 0.10 13.30 0.31
C GLY A 152 -0.29 12.94 1.74
N TYR A 153 -0.14 11.67 2.16
CA TYR A 153 -0.56 11.27 3.49
C TYR A 153 0.15 12.09 4.59
N GLY A 154 -0.61 12.60 5.55
CA GLY A 154 -0.09 13.36 6.69
C GLY A 154 0.02 14.86 6.45
N SER A 155 0.30 15.30 5.22
CA SER A 155 0.39 16.71 4.85
C SER A 155 0.20 16.95 3.36
N GLU A 156 -0.38 18.09 3.02
CA GLU A 156 -0.49 18.53 1.62
C GLU A 156 0.87 18.59 0.92
N ILE A 157 0.85 18.28 -0.38
CA ILE A 157 2.03 18.20 -1.22
C ILE A 157 2.32 19.59 -1.76
N THR A 158 3.58 20.01 -1.70
CA THR A 158 3.98 21.33 -2.20
C THR A 158 4.62 21.21 -3.58
N LYS A 159 4.71 22.32 -4.31
CA LYS A 159 5.45 22.36 -5.59
C LYS A 159 6.93 21.96 -5.45
N MET A 160 7.50 22.05 -4.23
CA MET A 160 8.91 21.78 -3.97
C MET A 160 9.19 20.33 -3.56
N SER A 161 8.21 19.60 -3.04
CA SER A 161 8.36 18.20 -2.67
C SER A 161 7.15 17.41 -3.13
N PRO A 162 7.31 16.44 -4.06
CA PRO A 162 6.21 15.61 -4.54
C PRO A 162 5.71 14.60 -3.48
N LEU A 163 6.39 14.52 -2.33
CA LEU A 163 6.12 13.57 -1.25
C LEU A 163 6.01 14.29 0.10
N SER A 164 5.05 13.89 0.92
CA SER A 164 4.91 14.38 2.29
C SER A 164 6.11 13.96 3.15
N PRO A 165 6.63 14.86 4.02
CA PRO A 165 7.61 14.49 5.04
C PRO A 165 7.15 13.36 5.97
N VAL A 166 5.82 13.23 6.18
CA VAL A 166 5.26 12.15 7.00
C VAL A 166 5.44 10.80 6.29
N VAL A 167 5.19 10.75 4.98
CA VAL A 167 5.43 9.54 4.18
C VAL A 167 6.90 9.19 4.14
N LEU A 168 7.80 10.18 3.97
CA LEU A 168 9.24 9.96 4.04
C LEU A 168 9.66 9.33 5.38
N LYS A 169 9.16 9.86 6.50
CA LYS A 169 9.41 9.27 7.83
C LYS A 169 8.91 7.83 7.89
N ILE A 170 7.69 7.55 7.43
CA ILE A 170 7.12 6.19 7.47
C ILE A 170 7.99 5.22 6.66
N VAL A 171 8.30 5.54 5.41
CA VAL A 171 9.07 4.67 4.50
C VAL A 171 10.50 4.42 5.02
N GLN A 172 11.10 5.36 5.73
CA GLN A 172 12.41 5.17 6.37
C GLN A 172 12.40 4.17 7.54
N HIS A 173 11.24 3.90 8.14
CA HIS A 173 11.11 3.03 9.31
C HIS A 173 10.39 1.72 9.01
N VAL A 174 9.57 1.68 7.96
CA VAL A 174 8.85 0.47 7.55
C VAL A 174 9.76 -0.42 6.71
N VAL A 175 9.96 -1.65 7.17
CA VAL A 175 10.78 -2.67 6.48
C VAL A 175 9.98 -3.40 5.40
N LYS A 176 8.64 -3.33 5.46
CA LYS A 176 7.75 -4.01 4.51
C LYS A 176 7.79 -3.34 3.13
N PRO A 177 7.60 -4.12 2.05
CA PRO A 177 7.31 -3.56 0.72
C PRO A 177 6.28 -2.45 0.81
N THR A 178 6.56 -1.32 0.15
CA THR A 178 5.72 -0.14 0.19
C THR A 178 5.45 0.39 -1.21
N ILE A 179 4.17 0.56 -1.55
CA ILE A 179 3.74 1.29 -2.75
C ILE A 179 3.37 2.71 -2.33
N ILE A 180 4.00 3.69 -2.97
CA ILE A 180 3.68 5.10 -2.81
C ILE A 180 2.95 5.54 -4.07
N TYR A 181 1.76 6.12 -3.93
CA TYR A 181 0.93 6.59 -5.05
C TYR A 181 0.61 8.08 -4.92
#